data_AF-A0A3N5GIS2-F1
#
_entry.id   AF-A0A3N5GIS2-F1
#
_cell.length_a   1.000
_cell.length_b   1.000
_cell.length_c   1.000
_cell.angle_alpha   90.00
_cell.angle_beta   90.00
_cell.angle_gamma   90.00
#
_symmetry.space_group_name_H-M   'P 1'
#
loop_
_entity.id
_entity.type
_entity.pdbx_description
1 polymer ?
#
loop_
_entity_poly.entity_id
_entity_poly.type
_entity_poly.pdbx_seq_one_letter_code
_entity_poly.pdbx_strand_id
1 'polypeptide(L)' 'LGACLPEIAHRALAAEPSIGVFLPCNVDVYEGDDGATYVETVRPEVLFRHAQSPAVAPLGEEVNRKLLAVLAAL' A
#
# COMPACT_ATOMS: atom_id res chain seq x y z
N LEU A 1 -11.54 1.21 -1.76
CA LEU A 1 -11.08 0.38 -2.91
C LEU A 1 -9.88 -0.46 -2.47
N GLY A 2 -9.65 -1.64 -3.06
CA GLY A 2 -8.45 -2.44 -2.80
C GLY A 2 -7.52 -2.46 -4.01
N ALA A 3 -6.34 -1.85 -3.88
CA ALA A 3 -5.31 -1.84 -4.92
C ALA A 3 -4.25 -2.90 -4.64
N CYS A 4 -3.93 -3.74 -5.62
CA CYS A 4 -2.96 -4.82 -5.46
C CYS A 4 -2.01 -4.90 -6.66
N LEU A 5 -0.72 -5.09 -6.36
CA LEU A 5 0.28 -5.50 -7.33
C LEU A 5 0.57 -6.99 -7.08
N PRO A 6 -0.02 -7.92 -7.87
CA PRO A 6 0.02 -9.35 -7.57
C PRO A 6 1.44 -9.90 -7.40
N GLU A 7 2.36 -9.49 -8.27
CA GLU A 7 3.78 -9.92 -8.21
C GLU A 7 4.46 -9.53 -6.88
N ILE A 8 4.21 -8.32 -6.39
CA ILE A 8 4.81 -7.86 -5.12
C ILE A 8 4.08 -8.51 -3.94
N ALA A 9 2.75 -8.61 -3.99
CA ALA A 9 1.96 -9.26 -2.96
C ALA A 9 2.36 -10.73 -2.77
N HIS A 10 2.55 -11.48 -3.86
CA HIS A 10 3.02 -12.86 -3.83
C HIS A 10 4.42 -12.96 -3.20
N ARG A 11 5.37 -12.11 -3.60
CA ARG A 11 6.72 -12.06 -3.02
C ARG A 11 6.70 -11.73 -1.52
N ALA A 12 5.84 -10.79 -1.12
CA ALA A 12 5.70 -10.39 0.28
C ALA A 12 5.10 -11.52 1.13
N LEU A 13 4.03 -12.16 0.66
CA LEU A 13 3.40 -13.30 1.34
C LEU A 13 4.33 -14.52 1.42
N ALA A 14 5.14 -14.76 0.38
CA ALA A 14 6.12 -15.84 0.40
C ALA A 14 7.26 -15.60 1.41
N ALA A 15 7.63 -14.33 1.65
CA ALA A 15 8.69 -13.96 2.57
C ALA A 15 8.19 -13.81 4.03
N GLU A 16 6.99 -13.27 4.22
CA GLU A 16 6.36 -13.03 5.52
C GLU A 16 4.84 -13.25 5.39
N PRO A 17 4.33 -14.47 5.63
CA PRO A 17 2.91 -14.76 5.46
C PRO A 17 1.98 -13.88 6.28
N SER A 18 2.41 -13.42 7.47
CA SER A 18 1.60 -12.57 8.32
C SER A 18 1.34 -11.18 7.71
N ILE A 19 2.13 -10.76 6.72
CA ILE A 19 1.91 -9.48 6.00
C ILE A 19 0.55 -9.43 5.29
N GLY A 20 -0.07 -10.59 5.05
CA GLY A 20 -1.40 -10.69 4.44
C GLY A 20 -2.48 -9.89 5.17
N VAL A 21 -2.33 -9.61 6.47
CA VAL A 21 -3.26 -8.76 7.23
C VAL A 21 -3.26 -7.30 6.77
N PHE A 22 -2.20 -6.87 6.09
CA PHE A 22 -2.04 -5.53 5.53
C PHE A 22 -2.35 -5.45 4.03
N LEU A 23 -2.79 -6.56 3.42
CA LEU A 23 -3.13 -6.64 2.00
C LEU A 23 -4.65 -6.71 1.82
N PRO A 24 -5.21 -6.12 0.74
CA PRO A 24 -4.55 -5.28 -0.27
C PRO A 24 -4.23 -3.87 0.25
N CYS A 25 -3.55 -3.04 -0.55
CA CYS A 25 -3.40 -1.62 -0.20
C CYS A 25 -4.75 -0.93 -0.33
N ASN A 26 -5.30 -0.48 0.81
CA ASN A 26 -6.57 0.24 0.83
C ASN A 26 -6.40 1.65 0.21
N VAL A 27 -7.35 2.02 -0.63
CA VAL A 27 -7.49 3.35 -1.23
C VAL A 27 -8.88 3.88 -0.89
N ASP A 28 -8.92 5.00 -0.18
CA ASP A 28 -10.16 5.66 0.22
C ASP A 28 -10.45 6.81 -0.74
N VAL A 29 -11.72 6.93 -1.13
CA VAL A 29 -12.21 7.98 -2.02
C VAL A 29 -13.48 8.54 -1.41
N TYR A 30 -13.49 9.84 -1.13
CA TYR A 30 -14.62 10.51 -0.50
C TYR A 30 -14.70 11.98 -0.91
N GLU A 31 -15.88 12.58 -0.76
CA GLU A 31 -16.08 14.03 -0.91
C GLU A 31 -15.88 14.70 0.45
N GLY A 32 -15.07 15.76 0.49
CA GLY A 32 -14.85 16.56 1.69
C GLY A 32 -15.92 17.64 1.87
N ASP A 33 -15.94 18.26 3.05
CA ASP A 33 -16.88 19.34 3.37
C ASP A 33 -16.73 20.59 2.47
N ASP A 34 -15.58 20.72 1.79
CA ASP A 34 -15.28 21.74 0.79
C ASP A 34 -15.82 21.40 -0.61
N GLY A 35 -16.46 20.23 -0.77
CA GLY A 35 -16.96 19.72 -2.05
C GLY A 35 -15.86 19.16 -2.97
N ALA A 36 -14.62 19.03 -2.49
CA ALA A 36 -13.54 18.42 -3.26
C ALA A 36 -13.52 16.89 -3.07
N THR A 37 -13.10 16.16 -4.11
CA THR A 37 -12.86 14.71 -4.02
C THR A 37 -11.46 14.45 -3.49
N TYR A 38 -11.38 13.73 -2.37
CA TYR A 38 -10.14 13.27 -1.76
C TYR A 38 -9.87 11.81 -2.15
N VAL A 39 -8.62 11.51 -2.48
CA VAL A 39 -8.13 10.15 -2.75
C VAL A 39 -6.93 9.89 -1.87
N GLU A 40 -7.06 8.94 -0.95
CA GLU A 40 -6.06 8.63 0.06
C GLU A 40 -5.66 7.16 0.00
N THR A 41 -4.43 6.86 0.39
CA THR A 41 -3.98 5.47 0.52
C THR A 41 -2.99 5.35 1.67
N VAL A 42 -2.93 4.16 2.25
CA VAL A 42 -1.96 3.85 3.29
C VAL A 42 -0.54 3.90 2.75
N ARG A 43 0.44 4.20 3.61
CA ARG A 43 1.87 4.07 3.30
C ARG A 43 2.33 2.63 3.57
N PRO A 44 2.54 1.77 2.54
CA PRO A 44 2.84 0.36 2.75
C PRO A 44 4.15 0.12 3.49
N GLU A 45 5.16 0.98 3.27
CA GLU A 45 6.43 0.97 3.99
C GLU A 45 6.27 1.08 5.52
N VAL A 46 5.27 1.82 6.00
CA VAL A 46 5.00 1.98 7.43
C VAL A 46 4.37 0.70 7.99
N LEU A 47 3.43 0.11 7.25
CA LEU A 47 2.77 -1.14 7.62
C LEU A 47 3.76 -2.31 7.59
N PHE A 48 4.62 -2.39 6.57
CA PHE A 48 5.54 -3.50 6.40
C PHE A 48 6.68 -3.46 7.42
N ARG A 49 7.09 -2.28 7.90
CA ARG A 49 7.98 -2.15 9.06
C ARG A 49 7.37 -2.75 10.34
N HIS A 50 6.05 -2.76 10.48
CA HIS A 50 5.37 -3.37 11.63
C HIS A 50 5.50 -4.90 11.65
N ALA A 51 5.67 -5.53 10.49
CA ALA A 51 5.92 -6.97 10.42
C ALA A 51 7.33 -7.38 10.85
N GLN A 52 8.22 -6.41 11.17
CA GLN A 52 9.59 -6.63 11.65
C GLN A 52 10.43 -7.59 10.77
N SER A 53 10.04 -7.78 9.50
CA SER A 53 10.71 -8.68 8.56
C SER A 53 11.57 -7.86 7.58
N PRO A 54 12.91 -8.00 7.62
CA PRO A 54 13.81 -7.32 6.67
C PRO A 54 13.54 -7.68 5.21
N ALA A 55 12.98 -8.87 4.96
CA ALA A 55 12.71 -9.37 3.63
C ALA A 55 11.60 -8.59 2.90
N VAL A 56 10.67 -7.97 3.64
CA VAL A 56 9.53 -7.23 3.07
C VAL A 56 9.71 -5.71 3.08
N ALA A 57 10.65 -5.17 3.88
CA ALA A 57 10.94 -3.74 3.91
C ALA A 57 11.16 -3.10 2.52
N PRO A 58 12.03 -3.64 1.63
CA PRO A 58 12.23 -3.06 0.30
C PRO A 58 10.99 -3.18 -0.60
N LEU A 59 10.14 -4.18 -0.37
CA LEU A 59 8.88 -4.34 -1.10
C LEU A 59 7.90 -3.22 -0.72
N GLY A 60 7.83 -2.87 0.57
CA GLY A 60 6.98 -1.78 1.06
C GLY A 60 7.35 -0.43 0.45
N GLU A 61 8.65 -0.13 0.34
CA GLU A 61 9.15 1.09 -0.32
C GLU A 61 8.85 1.10 -1.82
N GLU A 62 8.99 -0.04 -2.49
CA GLU A 62 8.66 -0.17 -3.91
C GLU A 62 7.17 0.11 -4.17
N VAL A 63 6.26 -0.48 -3.37
CA VAL A 63 4.82 -0.24 -3.49
C VAL A 63 4.47 1.21 -3.18
N ASN A 64 5.06 1.80 -2.13
CA ASN A 64 4.80 3.19 -1.77
C ASN A 64 5.13 4.14 -2.93
N ARG A 65 6.29 3.97 -3.57
CA ARG A 65 6.69 4.79 -4.72
C ARG A 65 5.68 4.70 -5.87
N LYS A 66 5.15 3.50 -6.14
CA LYS A 66 4.16 3.29 -7.20
C LYS A 66 2.81 3.92 -6.86
N LEU A 67 2.35 3.81 -5.61
CA LEU A 67 1.12 4.46 -5.17
C LEU A 67 1.23 5.98 -5.25
N LEU A 68 2.35 6.57 -4.81
CA LEU A 68 2.60 8.00 -4.93
C LEU A 68 2.60 8.47 -6.39
N ALA A 69 3.16 7.68 -7.32
CA ALA A 69 3.13 8.00 -8.73
C ALA A 69 1.70 7.98 -9.32
N VAL A 70 0.82 7.09 -8.85
CA VAL A 70 -0.59 7.07 -9.24
C VAL A 70 -1.33 8.28 -8.68
N LEU A 71 -1.13 8.59 -7.39
CA LEU A 71 -1.76 9.77 -6.76
C LEU A 71 -1.33 11.08 -7.42
N ALA A 72 -0.07 11.20 -7.83
CA ALA A 72 0.45 12.39 -8.52
C ALA A 72 -0.09 12.57 -9.95
N ALA A 73 -0.78 11.56 -10.50
CA ALA A 73 -1.36 11.58 -11.84
C ALA A 73 -2.88 11.84 -11.84
N LEU A 74 -3.48 12.06 -10.67
CA LEU A 74 -4.89 12.45 -10.49
C LEU A 74 -5.05 13.96 -10.67
#